data_AF-A0A352XIH2-F1
#
_entry.id   AF-A0A352XIH2-F1
#
_cell.length_a   1.000
_cell.length_b   1.000
_cell.length_c   1.000
_cell.angle_alpha   90.00
_cell.angle_beta   90.00
_cell.angle_gamma   90.00
#
_symmetry.space_group_name_H-M   'P 1'
#
loop_
_entity.id
_entity.type
_entity.pdbx_description
1 polymer ?
#
loop_
_entity_poly.entity_id
_entity_poly.type
_entity_poly.pdbx_seq_one_letter_code
_entity_poly.pdbx_strand_id
1 'polypeptide(L)'
;MLRQLFRSTHCLLLVLLIYLSLFTVTLPAQAAIDKYVRQYLRVIEPIQMDLDGQGHTKEFSVEDFSEGKELFQNHCLNCHVGGATLPNPTESLALDKLAGATPPRDNINGLVAFMREPMTYDGSFESFFCRRVPETWMPQEQIEKLAAFVLRAAQKAPGWGSQEF
;
A
#
# COMPACT_ATOMS: atom_id res chain seq x y z
N MET A 1 61.03 25.28 -5.97
CA MET A 1 60.45 24.25 -5.08
C MET A 1 58.99 24.55 -4.66
N LEU A 2 58.63 25.79 -4.28
CA LEU A 2 57.28 26.12 -3.77
C LEU A 2 56.11 25.83 -4.74
N ARG A 3 56.30 26.02 -6.06
CA ARG A 3 55.28 25.72 -7.09
C ARG A 3 54.98 24.22 -7.28
N GLN A 4 55.95 23.34 -7.02
CA GLN A 4 55.73 21.88 -7.14
C GLN A 4 54.95 21.33 -5.94
N LEU A 5 55.20 21.86 -4.75
CA LEU A 5 54.43 21.57 -3.53
C LEU A 5 52.96 21.99 -3.67
N PHE A 6 52.69 23.21 -4.18
CA PHE A 6 51.31 23.68 -4.44
C PHE A 6 50.55 22.84 -5.49
N ARG A 7 51.26 22.34 -6.51
CA ARG A 7 50.68 21.47 -7.54
C ARG A 7 50.33 20.09 -6.97
N SER A 8 51.18 19.56 -6.09
CA SER A 8 50.96 18.28 -5.41
C SER A 8 49.79 18.35 -4.41
N THR A 9 49.69 19.42 -3.62
CA THR A 9 48.58 19.63 -2.68
C THR A 9 47.24 19.82 -3.38
N HIS A 10 47.20 20.54 -4.51
CA HIS A 10 45.97 20.65 -5.31
C HIS A 10 45.56 19.33 -5.97
N CYS A 11 46.52 18.52 -6.41
CA CYS A 11 46.23 17.19 -6.94
C CYS A 11 45.64 16.28 -5.85
N LEU A 12 46.22 16.30 -4.65
CA LEU A 12 45.73 15.52 -3.50
C LEU A 12 44.34 15.97 -3.05
N LEU A 13 44.07 17.28 -3.01
CA LEU A 13 42.74 17.82 -2.69
C LEU A 13 41.69 17.43 -3.73
N LEU A 14 42.03 17.45 -5.01
CA LEU A 14 41.12 17.02 -6.08
C LEU A 14 40.81 15.52 -6.00
N VAL A 15 41.81 14.68 -5.72
CA VAL A 15 41.61 13.25 -5.51
C VAL A 15 40.73 13.01 -4.28
N LEU A 16 40.97 13.73 -3.17
CA LEU A 16 40.16 13.61 -1.96
C LEU A 16 38.70 14.02 -2.20
N LEU A 17 38.45 15.09 -2.96
CA LEU A 17 37.12 15.56 -3.34
C LEU A 17 36.39 14.57 -4.26
N ILE A 18 37.12 13.92 -5.19
CA ILE A 18 36.58 12.86 -6.05
C ILE A 18 36.24 11.60 -5.23
N TYR A 19 37.09 11.24 -4.27
CA TYR A 19 36.79 10.12 -3.37
C TYR A 19 35.61 10.40 -2.44
N LEU A 20 35.49 11.64 -1.93
CA LEU A 20 34.37 12.05 -1.07
C LEU A 20 33.06 12.10 -1.85
N SER A 21 33.07 12.56 -3.10
CA SER A 21 31.88 12.56 -3.96
C SER A 21 31.44 11.14 -4.33
N LEU A 22 32.38 10.24 -4.62
CA LEU A 22 32.09 8.80 -4.85
C LEU A 22 31.51 8.12 -3.60
N PHE A 23 31.93 8.51 -2.39
CA PHE A 23 31.37 7.98 -1.14
C PHE A 23 29.90 8.39 -0.90
N THR A 24 29.49 9.58 -1.36
CA THR A 24 28.11 10.06 -1.14
C THR A 24 27.04 9.40 -2.02
N VAL A 25 27.41 8.68 -3.09
CA VAL A 25 26.45 8.10 -4.06
C VAL A 25 25.98 6.68 -3.69
N THR A 26 26.46 6.10 -2.58
CA THR A 26 26.18 4.69 -2.24
C THR A 26 25.32 4.49 -1.00
N LEU A 27 24.77 5.55 -0.41
CA LEU A 27 23.73 5.34 0.60
C LEU A 27 22.49 4.80 -0.12
N PRO A 28 22.05 3.56 0.18
CA PRO A 28 20.73 3.15 -0.28
C PRO A 28 19.75 4.19 0.25
N ALA A 29 18.83 4.65 -0.58
CA ALA A 29 17.70 5.40 -0.06
C ALA A 29 16.95 4.43 0.86
N GLN A 30 17.15 4.53 2.18
CA GLN A 30 16.24 3.92 3.13
C GLN A 30 14.88 4.58 2.86
N ALA A 31 14.04 3.92 2.05
CA ALA A 31 12.63 4.24 1.96
C ALA A 31 12.12 4.29 3.41
N ALA A 32 11.49 5.41 3.77
CA ALA A 32 10.97 5.60 5.12
C ALA A 32 10.06 4.42 5.43
N ILE A 33 10.46 3.60 6.41
CA ILE A 33 9.76 2.38 6.75
C ILE A 33 8.40 2.75 7.37
N ASP A 34 7.30 2.32 6.74
CA ASP A 34 5.97 2.55 7.30
C ASP A 34 5.78 1.74 8.59
N LYS A 35 5.82 2.44 9.72
CA LYS A 35 5.68 1.85 11.06
C LYS A 35 4.33 1.14 11.24
N TYR A 36 3.26 1.63 10.62
CA TYR A 36 1.94 1.01 10.75
C TYR A 36 1.90 -0.34 10.05
N VAL A 37 2.45 -0.42 8.83
CA VAL A 37 2.54 -1.66 8.05
C VAL A 37 3.33 -2.73 8.83
N ARG A 38 4.46 -2.36 9.42
CA ARG A 38 5.24 -3.32 10.22
C ARG A 38 4.57 -3.70 11.54
N GLN A 39 4.10 -2.72 12.30
CA GLN A 39 3.62 -2.95 13.66
C GLN A 39 2.22 -3.57 13.70
N TYR A 40 1.28 -3.02 12.93
CA TYR A 40 -0.13 -3.42 12.98
C TYR A 40 -0.48 -4.44 11.90
N LEU A 41 0.07 -4.29 10.69
CA LEU A 41 -0.16 -5.28 9.63
C LEU A 41 0.80 -6.46 9.68
N ARG A 42 1.86 -6.40 10.51
CA ARG A 42 2.87 -7.44 10.64
C ARG A 42 3.45 -7.86 9.29
N VAL A 43 3.72 -6.88 8.43
CA VAL A 43 4.41 -7.10 7.15
C VAL A 43 5.84 -6.58 7.30
N ILE A 44 6.79 -7.51 7.47
CA ILE A 44 8.22 -7.21 7.63
C ILE A 44 9.08 -7.81 6.52
N GLU A 45 8.47 -8.66 5.70
CA GLU A 45 8.99 -9.34 4.52
C GLU A 45 7.84 -9.50 3.52
N PRO A 46 8.11 -9.85 2.24
CA PRO A 46 7.05 -10.07 1.27
C PRO A 46 6.04 -11.14 1.72
N ILE A 47 4.75 -10.90 1.46
CA ILE A 47 3.65 -11.79 1.86
C ILE A 47 2.83 -12.19 0.64
N GLN A 48 2.43 -13.46 0.61
CA GLN A 48 1.45 -14.00 -0.34
C GLN A 48 0.03 -13.65 0.13
N MET A 49 -0.72 -12.94 -0.72
CA MET A 49 -2.14 -12.62 -0.51
C MET A 49 -3.00 -13.47 -1.44
N ASP A 50 -4.19 -13.87 -0.97
CA ASP A 50 -5.16 -14.61 -1.78
C ASP A 50 -5.60 -13.78 -2.99
N LEU A 51 -5.37 -14.32 -4.18
CA LEU A 51 -5.63 -13.62 -5.43
C LEU A 51 -7.11 -13.72 -5.82
N ASP A 52 -7.75 -14.86 -5.61
CA ASP A 52 -9.04 -15.19 -6.24
C ASP A 52 -9.97 -16.11 -5.44
N GLY A 53 -9.62 -16.50 -4.22
CA GLY A 53 -10.42 -17.40 -3.39
C GLY A 53 -10.33 -18.88 -3.81
N GLN A 54 -9.46 -19.23 -4.78
CA GLN A 54 -9.28 -20.59 -5.29
C GLN A 54 -7.91 -21.17 -4.92
N GLY A 55 -7.17 -20.49 -4.04
CA GLY A 55 -5.85 -20.91 -3.58
C GLY A 55 -4.68 -20.37 -4.41
N HIS A 56 -4.95 -19.58 -5.46
CA HIS A 56 -3.91 -18.81 -6.12
C HIS A 56 -3.51 -17.62 -5.25
N THR A 57 -2.22 -17.28 -5.23
CA THR A 57 -1.72 -16.16 -4.45
C THR A 57 -0.87 -15.23 -5.30
N LYS A 58 -0.77 -13.98 -4.84
CA LYS A 58 0.16 -12.99 -5.38
C LYS A 58 1.03 -12.43 -4.25
N GLU A 59 2.31 -12.27 -4.53
CA GLU A 59 3.27 -11.71 -3.58
C GLU A 59 3.22 -10.17 -3.57
N PHE A 60 3.28 -9.58 -2.38
CA PHE A 60 3.38 -8.14 -2.17
C PHE A 60 4.52 -7.83 -1.20
N SER A 61 5.36 -6.85 -1.55
CA SER A 61 6.47 -6.35 -0.72
C SER A 61 5.99 -5.45 0.42
N VAL A 62 6.86 -5.13 1.36
CA VAL A 62 6.55 -4.17 2.46
C VAL A 62 6.24 -2.78 1.88
N GLU A 63 6.94 -2.41 0.83
CA GLU A 63 6.78 -1.17 0.07
C GLU A 63 5.39 -1.12 -0.61
N ASP A 64 4.93 -2.24 -1.19
CA ASP A 64 3.60 -2.33 -1.80
C ASP A 64 2.47 -2.06 -0.80
N PHE A 65 2.57 -2.59 0.43
CA PHE A 65 1.59 -2.28 1.48
C PHE A 65 1.66 -0.82 1.95
N SER A 66 2.84 -0.22 1.88
CA SER A 66 3.04 1.19 2.24
C SER A 66 2.41 2.11 1.19
N GLU A 67 2.63 1.81 -0.10
CA GLU A 67 1.96 2.49 -1.22
C GLU A 67 0.44 2.29 -1.17
N GLY A 68 -0.03 1.06 -0.94
CA GLY A 68 -1.46 0.76 -0.78
C GLY A 68 -2.12 1.54 0.35
N LYS A 69 -1.42 1.72 1.47
CA LYS A 69 -1.88 2.56 2.58
C LYS A 69 -1.98 4.03 2.17
N GLU A 70 -0.99 4.57 1.46
CA GLU A 70 -1.01 5.96 1.00
C GLU A 70 -2.19 6.19 0.04
N LEU A 71 -2.40 5.28 -0.92
CA LEU A 71 -3.55 5.31 -1.82
C LEU A 71 -4.88 5.31 -1.03
N PHE A 72 -5.00 4.47 -0.01
CA PHE A 72 -6.18 4.44 0.84
C PHE A 72 -6.39 5.75 1.61
N GLN A 73 -5.32 6.31 2.17
CA GLN A 73 -5.36 7.58 2.90
C GLN A 73 -5.83 8.72 2.01
N ASN A 74 -5.33 8.77 0.77
CA ASN A 74 -5.61 9.85 -0.17
C ASN A 74 -6.98 9.74 -0.83
N HIS A 75 -7.57 8.54 -0.91
CA HIS A 75 -8.73 8.31 -1.78
C HIS A 75 -9.94 7.66 -1.11
N CYS A 76 -9.76 6.96 0.01
CA CYS A 76 -10.79 6.13 0.65
C CYS A 76 -11.09 6.59 2.10
N LEU A 77 -10.12 7.21 2.76
CA LEU A 77 -10.14 7.48 4.21
C LEU A 77 -11.35 8.28 4.69
N ASN A 78 -11.83 9.23 3.88
CA ASN A 78 -12.97 10.08 4.25
C ASN A 78 -14.24 9.27 4.56
N CYS A 79 -14.42 8.13 3.91
CA CYS A 79 -15.56 7.24 4.16
C CYS A 79 -15.16 6.00 4.96
N HIS A 80 -13.89 5.60 4.91
CA HIS A 80 -13.41 4.31 5.41
C HIS A 80 -12.33 4.39 6.50
N VAL A 81 -12.32 5.46 7.29
CA VAL A 81 -11.40 5.60 8.43
C VAL A 81 -11.47 4.37 9.34
N GLY A 82 -10.31 3.77 9.64
CA GLY A 82 -10.21 2.57 10.47
C GLY A 82 -10.95 1.34 9.92
N GLY A 83 -11.26 1.30 8.62
CA GLY A 83 -12.05 0.23 8.01
C GLY A 83 -13.56 0.38 8.21
N ALA A 84 -14.05 1.48 8.79
CA ALA A 84 -15.48 1.76 8.87
C ALA A 84 -16.09 1.99 7.48
N THR A 85 -17.40 2.19 7.42
CA THR A 85 -18.08 2.76 6.25
C THR A 85 -19.06 3.79 6.79
N LEU A 86 -18.63 5.06 6.89
CA LEU A 86 -19.42 6.09 7.57
C LEU A 86 -20.84 6.27 6.99
N PRO A 87 -21.06 6.24 5.66
CA PRO A 87 -22.41 6.35 5.10
C PRO A 87 -23.30 5.13 5.34
N ASN A 88 -22.71 3.95 5.58
CA ASN A 88 -23.42 2.70 5.81
C ASN A 88 -22.64 1.79 6.78
N PRO A 89 -22.75 2.01 8.10
CA PRO A 89 -21.90 1.31 9.07
C PRO A 89 -22.05 -0.22 9.07
N THR A 90 -23.20 -0.76 8.62
CA THR A 90 -23.44 -2.21 8.59
C THR A 90 -22.60 -2.95 7.54
N GLU A 91 -22.03 -2.22 6.57
CA GLU A 91 -21.21 -2.72 5.47
C GLU A 91 -19.78 -2.14 5.56
N SER A 92 -19.08 -2.42 6.66
CA SER A 92 -17.70 -2.00 6.88
C SER A 92 -16.70 -2.79 6.02
N LEU A 93 -15.42 -2.42 6.09
CA LEU A 93 -14.29 -3.16 5.47
C LEU A 93 -13.74 -4.26 6.41
N ALA A 94 -14.53 -4.74 7.36
CA ALA A 94 -14.18 -5.88 8.19
C ALA A 94 -14.13 -7.17 7.34
N LEU A 95 -13.26 -8.12 7.71
CA LEU A 95 -12.99 -9.30 6.89
C LEU A 95 -14.24 -10.17 6.66
N ASP A 96 -15.06 -10.38 7.69
CA ASP A 96 -16.32 -11.12 7.61
C ASP A 96 -17.34 -10.43 6.69
N LYS A 97 -17.37 -9.09 6.69
CA LYS A 97 -18.22 -8.32 5.79
C LYS A 97 -17.75 -8.42 4.35
N LEU A 98 -16.45 -8.33 4.11
CA LEU A 98 -15.87 -8.51 2.77
C LEU A 98 -16.16 -9.92 2.23
N ALA A 99 -16.00 -10.95 3.06
CA ALA A 99 -16.26 -12.34 2.70
C ALA A 99 -17.75 -12.62 2.45
N GLY A 100 -18.65 -11.97 3.21
CA GLY A 100 -20.10 -12.16 3.11
C GLY A 100 -20.76 -11.43 1.94
N ALA A 101 -20.04 -10.57 1.23
CA ALA A 101 -20.57 -9.88 0.05
C ALA A 101 -20.78 -10.85 -1.12
N THR A 102 -21.64 -10.48 -2.07
CA THR A 102 -21.87 -11.25 -3.30
C THR A 102 -21.50 -10.41 -4.53
N PRO A 103 -20.51 -10.82 -5.36
CA PRO A 103 -19.53 -11.88 -5.07
C PRO A 103 -18.62 -11.52 -3.87
N PRO A 104 -17.88 -12.50 -3.29
CA PRO A 104 -16.96 -12.24 -2.18
C PRO A 104 -15.87 -11.22 -2.53
N ARG A 105 -15.52 -10.37 -1.56
CA ARG A 105 -14.58 -9.25 -1.69
C ARG A 105 -13.36 -9.36 -0.76
N ASP A 106 -13.10 -10.56 -0.26
CA ASP A 106 -12.03 -10.91 0.68
C ASP A 106 -10.74 -11.43 0.01
N ASN A 107 -10.65 -11.28 -1.31
CA ASN A 107 -9.48 -11.59 -2.14
C ASN A 107 -9.16 -10.43 -3.09
N ILE A 108 -7.94 -10.41 -3.65
CA ILE A 108 -7.45 -9.28 -4.47
C ILE A 108 -8.37 -9.01 -5.66
N ASN A 109 -8.71 -10.04 -6.45
CA ASN A 109 -9.52 -9.88 -7.65
C ASN A 109 -10.93 -9.40 -7.33
N GLY A 110 -11.56 -9.96 -6.30
CA GLY A 110 -12.91 -9.56 -5.87
C GLY A 110 -12.96 -8.10 -5.42
N LEU A 111 -11.98 -7.66 -4.62
CA LEU A 111 -11.94 -6.28 -4.15
C LEU A 111 -11.55 -5.29 -5.26
N VAL A 112 -10.64 -5.65 -6.16
CA VAL A 112 -10.32 -4.85 -7.35
C VAL A 112 -11.55 -4.71 -8.25
N ALA A 113 -12.25 -5.81 -8.54
CA ALA A 113 -13.47 -5.80 -9.34
C ALA A 113 -14.53 -4.86 -8.74
N PHE A 114 -14.77 -4.95 -7.43
CA PHE A 114 -15.65 -4.03 -6.72
C PHE A 114 -15.21 -2.56 -6.84
N MET A 115 -13.91 -2.25 -6.73
CA MET A 115 -13.45 -0.87 -6.89
C MET A 115 -13.60 -0.36 -8.34
N ARG A 116 -13.46 -1.23 -9.35
CA ARG A 116 -13.69 -0.89 -10.75
C ARG A 116 -15.16 -0.62 -11.05
N GLU A 117 -16.05 -1.41 -10.43
CA GLU A 117 -17.50 -1.32 -10.61
C GLU A 117 -18.19 -1.63 -9.28
N PRO A 118 -18.42 -0.62 -8.42
CA PRO A 118 -19.02 -0.86 -7.13
C PRO A 118 -20.46 -1.37 -7.27
N MET A 119 -20.77 -2.43 -6.52
CA MET A 119 -22.09 -3.08 -6.50
C MET A 119 -22.69 -3.05 -5.09
N THR A 120 -24.01 -3.19 -4.97
CA THR A 120 -24.67 -3.45 -3.69
C THR A 120 -24.10 -4.70 -3.01
N TYR A 121 -24.28 -4.83 -1.70
CA TYR A 121 -23.69 -5.93 -0.93
C TYR A 121 -24.09 -7.33 -1.44
N ASP A 122 -25.31 -7.46 -1.95
CA ASP A 122 -25.87 -8.65 -2.60
C ASP A 122 -25.53 -8.77 -4.10
N GLY A 123 -24.87 -7.77 -4.68
CA GLY A 123 -24.45 -7.76 -6.10
C GLY A 123 -25.57 -7.50 -7.10
N SER A 124 -26.78 -7.13 -6.65
CA SER A 124 -27.94 -6.99 -7.53
C SER A 124 -27.95 -5.70 -8.36
N PHE A 125 -27.33 -4.62 -7.88
CA PHE A 125 -27.28 -3.33 -8.57
C PHE A 125 -25.92 -2.65 -8.44
N GLU A 126 -25.59 -1.78 -9.40
CA GLU A 126 -24.47 -0.84 -9.24
C GLU A 126 -24.72 0.12 -8.06
N SER A 127 -23.69 0.32 -7.25
CA SER A 127 -23.69 1.24 -6.12
C SER A 127 -22.98 2.53 -6.49
N PHE A 128 -23.62 3.66 -6.19
CA PHE A 128 -23.03 5.00 -6.33
C PHE A 128 -22.54 5.56 -4.98
N PHE A 129 -22.66 4.79 -3.90
CA PHE A 129 -22.22 5.20 -2.56
C PHE A 129 -20.71 5.01 -2.35
N CYS A 130 -20.09 4.11 -3.11
CA CYS A 130 -18.64 3.95 -3.13
C CYS A 130 -18.05 4.66 -4.35
N ARG A 131 -16.82 5.15 -4.21
CA ARG A 131 -16.09 5.77 -5.31
C ARG A 131 -15.65 4.70 -6.32
N ARG A 132 -16.05 4.86 -7.58
CA ARG A 132 -15.53 4.07 -8.71
C ARG A 132 -14.07 4.47 -9.00
N VAL A 133 -13.22 3.48 -9.24
CA VAL A 133 -11.79 3.65 -9.53
C VAL A 133 -11.49 3.09 -10.93
N PRO A 134 -11.64 3.86 -12.03
CA PRO A 134 -11.29 3.40 -13.37
C PRO A 134 -9.78 3.21 -13.55
N GLU A 135 -9.39 2.37 -14.52
CA GLU A 135 -7.99 2.06 -14.84
C GLU A 135 -7.20 3.29 -15.30
N THR A 136 -7.88 4.24 -15.94
CA THR A 136 -7.30 5.54 -16.34
C THR A 136 -6.89 6.42 -15.17
N TRP A 137 -7.48 6.21 -13.98
CA TRP A 137 -7.11 6.93 -12.77
C TRP A 137 -6.10 6.13 -11.94
N MET A 138 -6.34 4.84 -11.73
CA MET A 138 -5.45 3.97 -10.97
C MET A 138 -5.13 2.72 -11.79
N PRO A 139 -3.90 2.57 -12.30
CA PRO A 139 -3.47 1.38 -13.04
C PRO A 139 -3.60 0.10 -12.21
N GLN A 140 -3.63 -1.05 -12.90
CA GLN A 140 -3.85 -2.36 -12.27
C GLN A 140 -2.92 -2.63 -11.08
N GLU A 141 -1.62 -2.34 -11.23
CA GLU A 141 -0.65 -2.54 -10.17
C GLU A 141 -1.00 -1.74 -8.90
N GLN A 142 -1.36 -0.46 -9.04
CA GLN A 142 -1.66 0.41 -7.89
C GLN A 142 -2.95 -0.01 -7.17
N ILE A 143 -3.99 -0.40 -7.92
CA ILE A 143 -5.25 -0.81 -7.31
C ILE A 143 -5.13 -2.16 -6.58
N GLU A 144 -4.24 -3.03 -7.04
CA GLU A 144 -3.90 -4.27 -6.33
C GLU A 144 -3.14 -3.99 -5.03
N LYS A 145 -2.23 -3.02 -5.01
CA LYS A 145 -1.56 -2.57 -3.76
C LYS A 145 -2.57 -2.02 -2.76
N LEU A 146 -3.52 -1.20 -3.23
CA LEU A 146 -4.63 -0.70 -2.42
C LEU A 146 -5.49 -1.86 -1.87
N ALA A 147 -5.85 -2.83 -2.71
CA ALA A 147 -6.60 -4.01 -2.29
C ALA A 147 -5.83 -4.84 -1.25
N ALA A 148 -4.53 -5.08 -1.48
CA ALA A 148 -3.67 -5.80 -0.56
C ALA A 148 -3.61 -5.12 0.82
N PHE A 149 -3.46 -3.79 0.85
CA PHE A 149 -3.51 -3.02 2.10
C PHE A 149 -4.84 -3.21 2.85
N VAL A 150 -5.99 -3.05 2.18
CA VAL A 150 -7.32 -3.19 2.80
C VAL A 150 -7.51 -4.59 3.37
N LEU A 151 -7.19 -5.62 2.59
CA LEU A 151 -7.34 -7.02 3.02
C LEU A 151 -6.42 -7.35 4.18
N ARG A 152 -5.15 -6.90 4.12
CA ARG A 152 -4.20 -7.16 5.21
C ARG A 152 -4.58 -6.42 6.48
N ALA A 153 -5.12 -5.20 6.36
CA ALA A 153 -5.68 -4.47 7.48
C ALA A 153 -6.86 -5.23 8.10
N ALA A 154 -7.81 -5.69 7.28
CA ALA A 154 -8.92 -6.52 7.76
C ALA A 154 -8.49 -7.82 8.45
N GLN A 155 -7.35 -8.40 8.06
CA GLN A 155 -6.81 -9.61 8.67
C GLN A 155 -6.04 -9.39 9.98
N LYS A 156 -5.39 -8.23 10.16
CA LYS A 156 -4.36 -8.05 11.21
C LYS A 156 -4.49 -6.78 12.04
N ALA A 157 -5.03 -5.70 11.49
CA ALA A 157 -5.06 -4.42 12.18
C ALA A 157 -6.09 -4.46 13.33
N PRO A 158 -5.67 -4.18 14.59
CA PRO A 158 -6.60 -4.14 15.71
C PRO A 158 -7.70 -3.08 15.49
N GLY A 159 -8.95 -3.45 15.73
CA GLY A 159 -10.11 -2.55 15.61
C GLY A 159 -10.55 -2.26 14.16
N TRP A 160 -9.90 -2.84 13.15
CA TRP A 160 -10.26 -2.58 11.76
C TRP A 160 -11.68 -3.04 11.41
N GLY A 161 -12.51 -2.10 10.95
CA GLY A 161 -13.90 -2.35 10.60
C GLY A 161 -14.83 -2.64 11.79
N SER A 162 -14.33 -2.51 13.02
CA SER A 162 -15.13 -2.65 14.24
C SER A 162 -16.04 -1.44 14.46
N GLN A 163 -17.23 -1.69 15.03
CA GLN A 163 -18.15 -0.63 15.47
C GLN A 163 -18.02 -0.32 16.97
N GLU A 164 -17.15 -1.03 17.67
CA GLU A 164 -16.89 -0.87 19.10
C GLU A 164 -15.53 -0.21 19.29
N PHE A 165 -15.52 0.98 19.90
CA PHE A 165 -14.34 1.81 20.15
C PHE A 165 -14.21 2.16 21.63
#